data_AF-A0A1F5MFY1-F1
#
_entry.id   AF-A0A1F5MFY1-F1
#
_cell.length_a   1.000
_cell.length_b   1.000
_cell.length_c   1.000
_cell.angle_alpha   90.00
_cell.angle_beta   90.00
_cell.angle_gamma   90.00
#
_symmetry.space_group_name_H-M   'P 1'
#
loop_
_entity.id
_entity.type
_entity.pdbx_description
1 polymer ?
#
loop_
_entity_poly.entity_id
_entity_poly.type
_entity_poly.pdbx_seq_one_letter_code
_entity_poly.pdbx_strand_id
1 'polypeptide(L)' 'MNIIFLTQFGSHIYGTSTPQSDLDYKGIYLATYRDIILNRAKESIVTTTRKDKKRGSEK' A
#
# COMPACT_ATOMS: atom_id res chain seq x y z
N MET A 1 7.65 -9.74 3.05
CA MET A 1 7.33 -9.22 1.70
C MET A 1 8.63 -8.79 1.06
N ASN A 2 9.01 -9.35 -0.09
CA ASN A 2 10.21 -8.92 -0.80
C ASN A 2 9.82 -7.94 -1.92
N ILE A 3 9.98 -6.64 -1.70
CA ILE A 3 9.64 -5.61 -2.70
C ILE A 3 10.85 -5.43 -3.62
N ILE A 4 10.67 -5.67 -4.91
CA ILE A 4 11.73 -5.59 -5.92
C ILE A 4 11.71 -4.26 -6.68
N PHE A 5 10.59 -3.53 -6.61
CA PHE A 5 10.45 -2.20 -7.18
C PHE A 5 9.51 -1.37 -6.31
N LEU A 6 9.86 -0.11 -6.06
CA LEU A 6 9.05 0.84 -5.32
C LEU A 6 9.15 2.21 -5.99
N THR A 7 8.01 2.84 -6.22
CA THR A 7 7.92 4.20 -6.77
C THR A 7 6.88 5.02 -6.03
N GLN A 8 7.06 6.34 -6.05
CA GLN A 8 6.00 7.27 -5.68
C GLN A 8 4.87 7.19 -6.73
N PHE A 9 3.65 7.40 -6.26
CA PHE A 9 2.45 7.45 -7.06
C PHE A 9 1.53 8.57 -6.55
N GLY A 10 0.40 8.80 -7.21
CA GLY A 10 -0.66 9.65 -6.69
C GLY A 10 -0.43 11.15 -6.86
N SER A 11 -1.16 11.94 -6.06
CA SER A 11 -1.34 13.38 -6.27
C SER A 11 -0.04 14.19 -6.30
N HIS A 12 0.98 13.75 -5.57
CA HIS A 12 2.29 14.41 -5.52
C HIS A 12 3.05 14.34 -6.86
N ILE A 13 2.98 13.22 -7.58
CA ILE A 13 3.62 13.11 -8.89
C ILE A 13 2.78 13.73 -10.01
N TYR A 14 1.46 13.82 -9.81
CA TYR A 14 0.54 14.43 -10.77
C TYR A 14 0.41 15.95 -10.62
N GLY A 15 1.02 16.55 -9.59
CA GLY A 15 0.93 17.99 -9.31
C GLY A 15 -0.44 18.45 -8.83
N THR A 16 -1.30 17.52 -8.40
CA THR A 16 -2.64 17.78 -7.85
C THR A 16 -2.68 17.68 -6.33
N SER A 17 -1.52 17.63 -5.67
CA SER A 17 -1.41 17.52 -4.22
C SER A 17 -1.84 18.80 -3.50
N THR A 18 -2.56 18.65 -2.38
CA THR A 18 -2.87 19.70 -1.42
C THR A 18 -1.98 19.56 -0.17
N PRO A 19 -1.94 20.55 0.74
CA PRO A 19 -1.20 20.41 2.01
C PRO A 19 -1.66 19.23 2.89
N GLN A 20 -2.88 18.72 2.65
CA GLN A 20 -3.46 17.59 3.37
C GLN A 20 -3.26 16.24 2.64
N SER A 21 -2.67 16.25 1.43
CA SER A 21 -2.38 15.03 0.68
C SER A 21 -1.34 14.17 1.38
N ASP A 22 -1.55 12.85 1.35
CA ASP A 22 -0.60 11.84 1.78
C ASP A 22 0.28 11.34 0.64
N LEU A 23 1.39 10.68 1.01
CA LEU A 23 2.31 10.09 0.05
C LEU A 23 1.84 8.70 -0.36
N ASP A 24 1.47 8.55 -1.63
CA ASP A 24 1.15 7.25 -2.21
C ASP A 24 2.41 6.57 -2.76
N TYR A 25 2.50 5.27 -2.53
CA TYR A 25 3.55 4.42 -3.08
C TYR A 25 2.95 3.24 -3.80
N LYS A 26 3.52 2.89 -4.95
CA LYS A 26 3.22 1.65 -5.67
C LYS A 26 4.48 0.82 -5.76
N GLY A 27 4.36 -0.49 -5.55
CA GLY A 27 5.47 -1.41 -5.62
C GLY A 27 5.13 -2.72 -6.31
N ILE A 28 6.17 -3.40 -6.77
CA ILE A 28 6.10 -4.78 -7.24
C ILE A 28 6.84 -5.62 -6.22
N TYR A 29 6.21 -6.73 -5.81
CA TYR A 29 6.81 -7.65 -4.86
C TYR A 29 6.97 -9.03 -5.48
N LEU A 30 8.01 -9.73 -5.05
CA LEU A 30 8.25 -11.12 -5.39
C LEU A 30 7.59 -12.00 -4.31
N ALA A 31 6.61 -12.80 -4.73
CA ALA A 31 5.99 -13.81 -3.88
C ALA A 31 7.00 -14.88 -3.47
N THR A 32 6.79 -15.51 -2.31
CA THR A 32 7.67 -16.60 -1.87
C THR A 32 7.44 -17.82 -2.75
N TYR A 33 8.48 -18.67 -2.91
CA TYR A 33 8.33 -19.95 -3.63
C TYR A 33 7.17 -20.79 -3.11
N ARG A 34 6.98 -20.81 -1.78
CA ARG A 34 5.87 -21.51 -1.12
C ARG A 34 4.52 -20.96 -1.55
N ASP A 35 4.37 -19.63 -1.60
CA ASP A 35 3.10 -19.01 -2.00
C ASP A 35 2.80 -19.24 -3.48
N ILE A 36 3.82 -19.25 -4.33
CA ILE A 36 3.67 -19.57 -5.77
C ILE A 36 3.18 -21.01 -5.94
N ILE A 37 3.87 -21.98 -5.33
CA ILE A 37 3.54 -23.41 -5.45
C ILE A 37 2.15 -23.71 -4.90
N LEU A 38 1.75 -23.05 -3.81
CA LEU A 38 0.44 -23.25 -3.20
C LEU A 38 -0.68 -22.41 -3.85
N ASN A 39 -0.37 -21.65 -4.91
CA ASN A 39 -1.28 -20.71 -5.55
C ASN A 39 -1.92 -19.71 -4.53
N ARG A 40 -1.10 -19.18 -3.63
CA ARG A 40 -1.45 -18.21 -2.58
C ARG A 40 -0.79 -16.85 -2.77
N ALA A 41 -0.09 -16.64 -3.89
CA ALA A 41 0.41 -15.32 -4.25
C ALA A 41 -0.77 -14.34 -4.33
N LYS A 42 -0.61 -13.14 -3.76
CA LYS A 42 -1.64 -12.10 -3.79
C LYS A 42 -1.41 -11.23 -5.02
N GLU A 43 -2.45 -11.06 -5.82
CA GLU A 43 -2.43 -10.16 -6.99
C GLU A 43 -2.22 -8.69 -6.59
N SER A 44 -2.82 -8.27 -5.47
CA SER A 44 -2.71 -6.90 -4.96
C SER A 44 -2.64 -6.89 -3.46
N ILE A 45 -1.81 -5.99 -2.93
CA ILE A 45 -1.65 -5.78 -1.50
C ILE A 45 -1.73 -4.28 -1.25
N VAL A 46 -2.76 -3.88 -0.53
CA VAL A 46 -2.97 -2.50 -0.10
C VAL A 46 -2.54 -2.38 1.35
N THR A 47 -1.69 -1.41 1.66
CA THR A 47 -1.23 -1.13 3.02
C THR A 47 -1.32 0.37 3.27
N THR A 48 -1.99 0.73 4.35
CA THR A 48 -2.11 2.13 4.81
C THR A 48 -1.39 2.27 6.15
N THR A 49 -0.63 3.34 6.32
CA THR A 49 0.12 3.61 7.55
C THR A 49 -0.65 4.48 8.53
N ARG A 50 -1.79 5.05 8.11
CA ARG A 50 -2.67 5.82 8.99
C ARG A 50 -3.23 4.89 10.06
N LYS A 51 -2.79 5.06 11.30
CA LYS A 51 -3.44 4.43 12.45
C LYS A 51 -4.84 4.99 12.55
N ASP A 52 -5.85 4.16 12.31
CA ASP A 52 -7.22 4.50 12.68
C ASP A 52 -7.25 4.76 14.19
N LYS A 53 -7.37 6.04 14.56
CA LYS A 53 -7.80 6.41 15.90
C LYS A 53 -9.22 5.88 15.98
N LYS A 54 -9.44 4.72 16.62
CA LYS A 54 -10.78 4.21 16.90
C LYS A 54 -11.61 5.36 17.46
N ARG A 55 -12.53 5.92 16.67
CA ARG A 55 -13.62 6.75 17.22
C ARG A 55 -14.52 5.74 17.91
N GLY A 56 -14.33 5.60 19.23
CA GLY A 56 -15.34 4.99 20.07
C GLY A 56 -16.61 5.82 19.91
N SER A 57 -17.56 5.32 19.11
CA SER A 57 -18.93 5.78 19.14
C SER A 57 -19.56 5.17 20.39
N GLU A 58 -19.46 5.89 21.49
CA GLU A 58 -20.31 5.70 22.66
C GLU A 58 -21.60 6.46 22.37
N LYS A 59 -22.66 5.71 22.00
CA LYS A 59 -24.07 6.06 22.14
C LYS A 59 -24.89 4.79 22.25
#